data_AF-A0A0J6SAD8-F1
#
_entry.id   AF-A0A0J6SAD8-F1
#
_cell.length_a   1.000
_cell.length_b   1.000
_cell.length_c   1.000
_cell.angle_alpha   90.00
_cell.angle_beta   90.00
_cell.angle_gamma   90.00
#
_symmetry.space_group_name_H-M   'P 1'
#
loop_
_entity.id
_entity.type
_entity.pdbx_description
1 polymer ?
#
loop_
_entity_poly.entity_id
_entity_poly.type
_entity_poly.pdbx_seq_one_letter_code
_entity_poly.pdbx_strand_id
1 'polypeptide(L)'
;MSGPGSATRTEVVPVLDLRGGVVVRARAGDRARYAPIVTPLSPGPAPADVARGLLSAWPARRLYVADLDAIMDGAPPDLGALRAIAASCPGVELWVDAGFATEDGVAAFLAAG
;
A
#
# COMPACT_ATOMS: atom_id res chain seq x y z
N MET A 1 1.60 -9.53 -43.67
CA MET A 1 1.79 -10.00 -42.29
C MET A 1 2.07 -8.78 -41.43
N SER A 2 1.05 -8.26 -40.75
CA SER A 2 1.22 -7.17 -39.79
C SER A 2 1.15 -7.79 -38.40
N GLY A 3 2.26 -7.81 -37.68
CA GLY A 3 2.29 -8.27 -36.28
C GLY A 3 1.41 -7.37 -35.41
N PRO A 4 0.82 -7.89 -34.33
CA PRO A 4 0.05 -7.03 -33.42
C PRO A 4 1.00 -5.98 -32.86
N GLY A 5 0.65 -4.71 -33.06
CA GLY A 5 1.36 -3.59 -32.47
C GLY A 5 1.44 -3.78 -30.96
N SER A 6 2.64 -3.64 -30.39
CA SER A 6 2.87 -3.72 -28.95
C SER A 6 2.13 -2.56 -28.27
N ALA A 7 0.88 -2.78 -27.89
CA ALA A 7 0.18 -1.90 -26.99
C ALA A 7 0.92 -1.94 -25.65
N THR A 8 1.50 -0.82 -25.23
CA THR A 8 1.97 -0.67 -23.85
C THR A 8 0.76 -0.88 -22.95
N ARG A 9 0.73 -2.01 -22.24
CA ARG A 9 -0.37 -2.37 -21.36
C ARG A 9 -0.33 -1.46 -20.14
N THR A 10 -1.22 -0.47 -20.09
CA THR A 10 -1.41 0.36 -18.91
C THR A 10 -1.91 -0.48 -17.74
N GLU A 11 -1.32 -0.27 -16.57
CA GLU A 11 -1.75 -0.89 -15.32
C GLU A 11 -2.14 0.19 -14.32
N VAL A 12 -3.21 -0.06 -13.57
CA VAL A 12 -3.63 0.76 -12.43
C VAL A 12 -3.25 0.01 -11.16
N VAL A 13 -2.45 0.66 -10.31
CA VAL A 13 -2.01 0.15 -9.00
C VAL A 13 -2.67 1.00 -7.91
N PRO A 14 -3.63 0.46 -7.14
CA PRO A 14 -4.21 1.18 -6.02
C PRO A 14 -3.16 1.41 -4.91
N VAL A 15 -3.30 2.54 -4.22
CA VAL A 15 -2.39 2.97 -3.14
C VAL A 15 -3.12 3.00 -1.79
N LEU A 16 -2.42 2.58 -0.74
CA LEU A 16 -2.77 2.77 0.66
C LEU A 16 -1.65 3.56 1.34
N ASP A 17 -1.98 4.71 1.91
CA ASP A 17 -1.09 5.44 2.81
C ASP A 17 -1.43 5.05 4.26
N LEU A 18 -0.45 4.55 5.01
CA LEU A 18 -0.59 4.17 6.41
C LEU A 18 -0.01 5.24 7.32
N ARG A 19 -0.71 5.56 8.41
CA ARG A 19 -0.23 6.43 9.48
C ARG A 19 -0.93 6.05 10.78
N GLY A 20 -0.18 5.88 11.86
CA GLY A 20 -0.69 5.43 13.16
C GLY A 20 -1.41 4.08 13.08
N GLY A 21 -0.94 3.17 12.21
CA GLY A 21 -1.52 1.83 12.03
C GLY A 21 -2.86 1.78 11.27
N VAL A 22 -3.31 2.88 10.68
CA VAL A 22 -4.55 2.94 9.88
C VAL A 22 -4.32 3.58 8.52
N VAL A 23 -5.23 3.33 7.58
CA VAL A 23 -5.20 3.98 6.27
C VAL A 23 -5.69 5.42 6.39
N VAL A 24 -4.91 6.34 5.85
CA VAL A 24 -5.21 7.77 5.83
C VAL A 24 -5.41 8.28 4.41
N ARG A 25 -6.13 9.41 4.28
CA ARG A 25 -6.38 10.04 2.98
C ARG A 25 -5.34 11.11 2.67
N ALA A 26 -4.64 10.93 1.54
CA ALA A 26 -3.74 11.93 1.02
C ALA A 26 -4.42 13.30 0.75
N ARG A 27 -3.67 14.35 1.01
CA ARG A 27 -4.06 15.76 0.87
C ARG A 27 -2.93 16.55 0.22
N ALA A 28 -2.77 16.44 -1.10
CA ALA A 28 -1.78 17.22 -1.87
C ALA A 28 -0.36 17.27 -1.25
N GLY A 29 0.09 16.17 -0.66
CA GLY A 29 1.39 16.11 0.04
C GLY A 29 1.44 16.75 1.44
N ASP A 30 0.39 17.40 1.92
CA ASP A 30 0.29 17.98 3.28
C ASP A 30 0.01 16.88 4.31
N ARG A 31 1.05 16.10 4.63
CA ARG A 31 0.98 14.93 5.52
C ARG A 31 0.49 15.27 6.92
N ALA A 32 0.66 16.52 7.38
CA ALA A 32 0.15 16.98 8.67
C ALA A 32 -1.39 17.02 8.74
N ARG A 33 -2.07 17.05 7.58
CA ARG A 33 -3.54 17.05 7.48
C ARG A 33 -4.13 15.70 7.08
N TYR A 34 -3.33 14.65 7.04
CA TYR A 34 -3.83 13.32 6.70
C TYR A 34 -4.66 12.81 7.87
N ALA A 35 -5.86 12.34 7.56
CA ALA A 35 -6.82 11.83 8.52
C ALA A 35 -7.24 10.42 8.10
N PRO A 36 -7.71 9.58 9.05
CA PRO A 36 -8.24 8.26 8.73
C PRO A 36 -9.22 8.32 7.56
N ILE A 37 -9.07 7.39 6.62
CA ILE A 37 -9.86 7.41 5.39
C ILE A 37 -11.35 7.18 5.70
N VAL A 38 -12.21 7.96 5.06
CA VAL A 38 -13.65 7.74 4.99
C VAL A 38 -14.01 7.51 3.53
N THR A 39 -14.54 6.33 3.23
CA THR A 39 -14.77 5.86 1.85
C THR A 39 -15.94 4.88 1.81
N PRO A 40 -16.73 4.85 0.72
CA PRO A 40 -17.76 3.82 0.55
C PRO A 40 -17.18 2.41 0.33
N LEU A 41 -15.86 2.29 0.10
CA LEU A 41 -15.20 1.01 -0.19
C LEU A 41 -14.90 0.19 1.07
N SER A 42 -14.97 0.77 2.27
CA SER A 42 -14.59 0.11 3.51
C SER A 42 -15.43 0.60 4.68
N PRO A 43 -15.80 -0.26 5.65
CA PRO A 43 -16.51 0.15 6.86
C PRO A 43 -15.67 1.03 7.79
N GLY A 44 -14.34 1.04 7.64
CA GLY A 44 -13.43 1.83 8.47
C GLY A 44 -12.04 1.96 7.87
N PRO A 45 -11.09 2.58 8.59
CA PRO A 45 -9.76 2.85 8.08
C PRO A 45 -8.78 1.68 8.29
N ALA A 46 -9.25 0.51 8.72
CA ALA A 46 -8.40 -0.65 8.94
C ALA A 46 -7.73 -1.10 7.62
N PRO A 47 -6.40 -1.36 7.61
CA PRO A 47 -5.66 -1.67 6.38
C PRO A 47 -6.26 -2.81 5.55
N ALA A 48 -6.61 -3.94 6.18
CA ALA A 48 -7.22 -5.08 5.51
C ALA A 48 -8.59 -4.76 4.88
N ASP A 49 -9.43 -3.99 5.56
CA ASP A 49 -10.77 -3.67 5.06
C ASP A 49 -10.70 -2.73 3.85
N VAL A 50 -9.83 -1.72 3.91
CA VAL A 50 -9.62 -0.79 2.80
C VAL A 50 -8.98 -1.49 1.60
N ALA A 51 -8.01 -2.38 1.82
CA ALA A 51 -7.39 -3.16 0.73
C ALA A 51 -8.41 -4.04 0.00
N ARG A 52 -9.25 -4.78 0.74
CA ARG A 52 -10.35 -5.57 0.15
C ARG A 52 -11.34 -4.70 -0.62
N GLY A 53 -11.70 -3.55 -0.06
CA GLY A 53 -12.58 -2.57 -0.69
C GLY A 53 -12.05 -2.08 -2.04
N LEU A 54 -10.77 -1.69 -2.07
CA LEU A 54 -10.10 -1.25 -3.28
C LEU A 54 -10.02 -2.36 -4.33
N LEU A 55 -9.65 -3.58 -3.94
CA LEU A 55 -9.53 -4.70 -4.86
C LEU A 55 -10.87 -5.22 -5.39
N SER A 56 -11.94 -5.08 -4.60
CA SER A 56 -13.31 -5.33 -5.05
C SER A 56 -13.73 -4.35 -6.14
N ALA A 57 -13.39 -3.06 -5.98
CA ALA A 57 -13.67 -2.03 -6.98
C ALA A 57 -12.78 -2.15 -8.22
N TRP A 58 -11.52 -2.58 -8.05
CA TRP A 58 -10.56 -2.75 -9.12
C TRP A 58 -9.61 -3.93 -8.83
N PRO A 59 -9.74 -5.07 -9.53
CA PRO A 59 -9.00 -6.30 -9.24
C PRO A 59 -7.54 -6.20 -9.73
N ALA A 60 -6.75 -5.34 -9.08
CA ALA A 60 -5.33 -5.19 -9.34
C ALA A 60 -4.54 -6.42 -8.87
N ARG A 61 -3.41 -6.65 -9.53
CA ARG A 61 -2.43 -7.67 -9.12
C ARG A 61 -1.47 -7.15 -8.05
N ARG A 62 -1.39 -5.83 -7.90
CA ARG A 62 -0.47 -5.11 -7.03
C ARG A 62 -1.21 -4.08 -6.19
N LEU A 63 -0.76 -3.91 -4.96
CA LEU A 63 -1.11 -2.78 -4.11
C LEU A 63 0.17 -2.07 -3.69
N TYR A 64 0.18 -0.75 -3.81
CA TYR A 64 1.25 0.06 -3.26
C TYR A 64 0.87 0.49 -1.83
N VAL A 65 1.75 0.27 -0.87
CA VAL A 65 1.54 0.58 0.55
C VAL A 65 2.67 1.46 1.03
N ALA A 66 2.36 2.71 1.37
CA ALA A 66 3.31 3.65 1.94
C ALA A 66 3.12 3.75 3.45
N ASP A 67 4.13 3.36 4.22
CA ASP A 67 4.16 3.53 5.67
C ASP A 67 4.71 4.91 6.02
N LEU A 68 3.82 5.85 6.32
CA LEU A 68 4.20 7.23 6.59
C LEU A 68 4.87 7.40 7.96
N ASP A 69 4.67 6.50 8.92
CA ASP A 69 5.39 6.56 10.19
C ASP A 69 6.87 6.18 9.95
N ALA A 70 7.12 5.14 9.16
CA ALA A 70 8.47 4.77 8.76
C ALA A 70 9.13 5.86 7.88
N ILE A 71 8.42 6.35 6.86
CA ILE A 71 8.95 7.35 5.91
C ILE A 71 9.24 8.70 6.59
N MET A 72 8.38 9.16 7.50
CA MET A 72 8.51 10.51 8.09
C MET A 72 9.31 10.51 9.38
N ASP A 73 9.12 9.49 10.22
CA ASP A 73 9.61 9.49 11.59
C ASP A 73 10.73 8.45 11.81
N GLY A 74 11.07 7.65 10.80
CA GLY A 74 12.07 6.59 10.91
C GLY A 74 11.62 5.44 11.81
N ALA A 75 10.30 5.28 12.01
CA ALA A 75 9.75 4.15 12.74
C ALA A 75 10.04 2.83 12.01
N PRO A 76 10.09 1.69 12.74
CA PRO A 76 10.11 0.38 12.09
C PRO A 76 8.85 0.19 11.22
N PRO A 77 8.94 -0.47 10.05
CA PRO A 77 7.77 -0.74 9.21
C PRO A 77 6.66 -1.47 9.97
N ASP A 78 5.40 -1.08 9.74
CA ASP A 78 4.22 -1.70 10.35
C ASP A 78 3.93 -3.07 9.72
N LEU A 79 4.70 -4.07 10.14
CA LEU A 79 4.54 -5.47 9.73
C LEU A 79 3.16 -6.01 10.07
N GLY A 80 2.49 -5.48 11.11
CA GLY A 80 1.15 -5.89 11.50
C GLY A 80 0.13 -5.52 10.42
N ALA A 81 0.15 -4.26 9.97
CA ALA A 81 -0.70 -3.78 8.89
C ALA A 81 -0.41 -4.50 7.57
N LEU A 82 0.87 -4.67 7.21
CA LEU A 82 1.28 -5.35 5.98
C LEU A 82 0.82 -6.81 5.94
N ARG A 83 1.01 -7.55 7.04
CA ARG A 83 0.53 -8.94 7.16
C ARG A 83 -0.98 -9.03 7.13
N ALA A 84 -1.68 -8.10 7.76
CA ALA A 84 -3.14 -8.05 7.72
C ALA A 84 -3.66 -7.84 6.29
N ILE A 85 -3.04 -6.94 5.52
CA ILE A 85 -3.36 -6.73 4.10
C ILE A 85 -3.10 -8.03 3.33
N ALA A 86 -1.89 -8.59 3.40
CA ALA A 86 -1.49 -9.77 2.65
C ALA A 86 -2.40 -10.99 2.93
N ALA A 87 -2.76 -11.20 4.21
CA ALA A 87 -3.68 -12.27 4.61
C ALA A 87 -5.10 -12.05 4.08
N SER A 88 -5.57 -10.80 4.03
CA SER A 88 -6.93 -10.47 3.56
C SER A 88 -7.07 -10.42 2.03
N CYS A 89 -5.95 -10.32 1.32
CA CYS A 89 -5.89 -10.16 -0.13
C CYS A 89 -4.91 -11.18 -0.75
N PRO A 90 -5.20 -12.49 -0.67
CA PRO A 90 -4.30 -13.52 -1.16
C PRO A 90 -4.05 -13.39 -2.67
N GLY A 91 -2.79 -13.55 -3.08
CA GLY A 91 -2.37 -13.47 -4.48
C GLY A 91 -2.08 -12.05 -5.00
N VAL A 92 -2.25 -11.03 -4.15
CA VAL A 92 -1.84 -9.66 -4.46
C VAL A 92 -0.41 -9.43 -4.00
N GLU A 93 0.39 -8.84 -4.88
CA GLU A 93 1.76 -8.42 -4.60
C GLU A 93 1.74 -7.05 -3.89
N LEU A 94 2.39 -6.95 -2.73
CA LEU A 94 2.54 -5.68 -2.03
C LEU A 94 3.85 -5.02 -2.43
N TRP A 95 3.74 -3.81 -2.97
CA TRP A 95 4.87 -2.90 -3.12
C TRP A 95 4.90 -1.99 -1.90
N VAL A 96 5.92 -2.16 -1.07
CA VAL A 96 6.03 -1.48 0.21
C VAL A 96 7.06 -0.37 0.13
N ASP A 97 6.64 0.84 0.50
CA ASP A 97 7.52 1.98 0.77
C ASP A 97 7.47 2.26 2.27
N ALA A 98 8.59 2.00 2.94
CA ALA A 98 8.78 2.29 4.36
C ALA A 98 10.05 3.13 4.59
N GLY A 99 10.43 3.96 3.61
CA GLY A 99 11.57 4.88 3.76
C GLY A 99 12.94 4.21 3.72
N PHE A 100 13.08 3.06 3.06
CA PHE A 100 14.36 2.35 2.97
C PHE A 100 15.43 3.22 2.28
N ALA A 101 16.52 3.48 2.99
CA ALA A 101 17.66 4.26 2.48
C ALA A 101 18.94 3.43 2.31
N THR A 102 18.95 2.18 2.77
CA THR A 102 20.11 1.28 2.74
C THR A 102 19.69 -0.13 2.33
N GLU A 103 20.62 -0.86 1.71
CA GLU A 103 20.42 -2.28 1.36
C GLU A 103 20.18 -3.15 2.61
N ASP A 104 20.91 -2.90 3.70
CA ASP A 104 20.71 -3.61 4.97
C ASP A 104 19.30 -3.42 5.54
N GLY A 105 18.73 -2.22 5.40
CA GLY A 105 17.36 -1.94 5.82
C GLY A 105 16.34 -2.73 5.01
N VAL A 106 16.55 -2.84 3.69
CA VAL A 106 15.72 -3.68 2.82
C VAL A 106 15.89 -5.16 3.17
N ALA A 107 17.12 -5.63 3.39
CA ALA A 107 17.39 -7.02 3.73
C ALA A 107 16.75 -7.43 5.07
N ALA A 108 16.84 -6.57 6.08
CA ALA A 108 16.20 -6.79 7.38
C ALA A 108 14.68 -6.86 7.25
N PHE A 109 14.09 -5.99 6.43
CA PHE A 109 12.65 -6.01 6.15
C PHE A 109 12.22 -7.30 5.45
N LEU A 110 12.92 -7.72 4.39
CA LEU A 110 12.61 -8.96 3.67
C LEU A 110 12.76 -10.20 4.55
N ALA A 111 13.70 -10.19 5.50
CA ALA A 111 13.88 -11.27 6.47
C ALA A 111 12.74 -11.37 7.49
N ALA A 112 11.92 -10.31 7.65
CA ALA A 112 10.78 -10.31 8.57
C ALA A 112 9.54 -11.06 8.03
N GLY A 113 9.55 -11.43 6.74
CA GLY A 113 8.43 -12.07 6.03
C GLY A 113 7.21 -11.18 5.90
#